data_AF-A0A510HGF8-F1
#
_entry.id   AF-A0A510HGF8-F1
#
_cell.length_a   1.000
_cell.length_b   1.000
_cell.length_c   1.000
_cell.angle_alpha   90.00
_cell.angle_beta   90.00
_cell.angle_gamma   90.00
#
_symmetry.space_group_name_H-M   'P 1'
#
loop_
_entity.id
_entity.type
_entity.pdbx_description
1 polymer ?
#
loop_
_entity_poly.entity_id
_entity_poly.type
_entity_poly.pdbx_seq_one_letter_code
_entity_poly.pdbx_strand_id
1 'polypeptide(L)'
;MDLDRMIAGLKDLDREGLARLREELELRLRELGDDASGKDGKPAGSGVLEYRPHADGTLQAEVRRYVRKDGTVKEQGPYWYFRYHEGGRQKKLYLGKTDDPEGELARRRATSSGKAT
;
A
#
# COMPACT_ATOMS: atom_id res chain seq x y z
N MET A 1 27.28 9.73 2.99
CA MET A 1 27.39 9.08 4.32
C MET A 1 27.59 7.60 4.07
N ASP A 2 28.48 6.94 4.80
CA ASP A 2 28.77 5.53 4.60
C ASP A 2 27.82 4.68 5.46
N LEU A 3 26.92 3.94 4.81
CA LEU A 3 25.86 3.18 5.49
C LEU A 3 26.42 2.05 6.36
N ASP A 4 27.47 1.36 5.89
CA ASP A 4 28.05 0.24 6.65
C ASP A 4 28.74 0.73 7.91
N ARG A 5 29.39 1.90 7.83
CA ARG A 5 29.95 2.57 9.00
C ARG A 5 28.88 3.03 9.98
N MET A 6 27.72 3.51 9.49
CA MET A 6 26.60 3.87 10.36
C MET A 6 25.99 2.65 11.06
N ILE A 7 25.80 1.56 10.33
CA ILE A 7 25.28 0.30 10.87
C ILE A 7 26.25 -0.28 11.91
N ALA A 8 27.56 -0.24 11.62
CA ALA A 8 28.58 -0.67 12.58
C ALA A 8 28.52 0.17 13.86
N GLY A 9 28.38 1.49 13.73
CA GLY A 9 28.28 2.42 14.85
C GLY A 9 27.02 2.26 15.71
N LEU A 10 25.98 1.55 15.25
CA LEU A 10 24.82 1.23 16.08
C LEU A 10 25.20 0.40 17.32
N LYS A 11 26.25 -0.41 17.22
CA LYS A 11 26.72 -1.25 18.33
C LYS A 11 27.27 -0.44 19.50
N ASP A 12 27.68 0.79 19.22
CA ASP A 12 28.30 1.69 20.19
C ASP A 12 27.28 2.70 20.77
N LEU A 13 26.03 2.68 20.29
CA LEU A 13 24.95 3.51 20.83
C LEU A 13 24.28 2.82 22.02
N ASP A 14 24.01 3.61 23.05
CA ASP A 14 23.24 3.16 24.19
C ASP A 14 21.73 3.14 23.88
N ARG A 15 20.95 2.65 24.84
CA ARG A 15 19.53 2.40 24.66
C ARG A 15 18.73 3.67 24.33
N GLU A 16 19.10 4.81 24.91
CA GLU A 16 18.42 6.08 24.67
C GLU A 16 18.78 6.63 23.29
N GLY A 17 20.05 6.55 22.90
CA GLY A 17 20.51 6.91 21.55
C GLY A 17 19.85 6.07 20.46
N LEU A 18 19.68 4.77 20.69
CA LEU A 18 19.00 3.87 19.75
C LEU A 18 17.49 4.15 19.67
N ALA A 19 16.83 4.45 20.79
CA ALA A 19 15.41 4.79 20.80
C ALA A 19 15.14 6.06 19.98
N ARG A 20 15.96 7.11 20.18
CA ARG A 20 15.86 8.34 19.40
C ARG A 20 16.10 8.12 17.91
N LEU A 21 17.12 7.35 17.54
CA LEU A 21 17.41 7.06 16.13
C LEU A 21 16.24 6.33 15.46
N ARG A 22 15.57 5.43 16.18
CA ARG A 22 14.41 4.71 15.68
C ARG A 22 13.23 5.64 15.40
N GLU A 23 12.91 6.55 16.31
CA GLU A 23 11.81 7.50 16.12
C GLU A 23 12.06 8.41 14.92
N GLU A 24 13.27 8.94 14.77
CA GLU A 24 13.63 9.77 13.63
C GLU A 24 13.58 8.98 12.31
N LEU A 25 13.99 7.71 12.32
CA LEU A 25 13.91 6.85 11.14
C LEU A 25 12.47 6.53 10.76
N GLU A 26 11.62 6.19 11.73
CA GLU A 26 10.20 5.91 11.49
C GLU A 26 9.43 7.15 11.03
N LEU A 27 9.71 8.32 11.61
CA LEU A 27 9.19 9.59 11.14
C LEU A 27 9.64 9.85 9.70
N ARG A 28 10.93 9.66 9.43
CA ARG A 28 11.47 9.86 8.09
C ARG A 28 10.84 8.91 7.07
N LEU A 29 10.60 7.65 7.42
CA LEU A 29 9.94 6.68 6.55
C LEU A 29 8.45 7.00 6.34
N ARG A 30 7.77 7.51 7.37
CA ARG A 30 6.36 7.96 7.28
C ARG A 30 6.21 9.22 6.43
N GLU A 31 7.12 10.19 6.56
CA GLU A 31 7.20 11.33 5.64
C GLU A 31 7.41 10.90 4.19
N LEU A 32 8.17 9.81 4.00
CA LEU A 32 8.39 9.20 2.71
C LEU A 32 7.20 8.30 2.26
N GLY A 33 6.09 8.31 3.00
CA GLY A 33 4.80 7.69 2.66
C GLY A 33 4.68 6.20 3.01
N ASP A 34 5.64 5.63 3.73
CA ASP A 34 5.71 4.19 3.95
C ASP A 34 4.87 3.73 5.17
N ASP A 35 3.56 3.51 4.97
CA ASP A 35 2.78 2.55 5.78
C ASP A 35 3.05 1.09 5.33
N ALA A 36 4.10 0.90 4.53
CA ALA A 36 4.25 -0.15 3.54
C ALA A 36 5.50 -1.00 3.85
N SER A 37 5.62 -1.57 5.04
CA SER A 37 6.61 -2.63 5.26
C SER A 37 6.15 -3.92 4.56
N GLY A 38 6.66 -4.19 3.37
CA GLY A 38 6.51 -5.49 2.71
C GLY A 38 7.25 -6.57 3.52
N LYS A 39 6.83 -7.85 3.40
CA LYS A 39 7.63 -8.98 3.89
C LYS A 39 9.05 -8.81 3.31
N ASP A 40 10.07 -8.83 4.16
CA ASP A 40 11.50 -8.74 3.82
C ASP A 40 12.16 -7.34 3.90
N GLY A 41 11.55 -6.35 4.56
CA GLY A 41 12.23 -5.06 4.86
C GLY A 41 12.49 -4.18 3.64
N LYS A 42 11.79 -4.46 2.53
CA LYS A 42 11.72 -3.61 1.34
C LYS A 42 10.46 -2.72 1.42
N PRO A 43 10.49 -1.49 0.87
CA PRO A 43 9.27 -0.71 0.72
C PRO A 43 8.28 -1.56 -0.07
N ALA A 44 7.08 -1.77 0.48
CA ALA A 44 6.06 -2.54 -0.18
C ALA A 44 5.75 -1.81 -1.49
N GLY A 45 5.80 -2.54 -2.60
CA GLY A 45 5.46 -1.99 -3.92
C GLY A 45 4.02 -1.46 -4.01
N SER A 46 3.22 -1.59 -2.95
CA SER A 46 1.88 -1.03 -2.79
C SER A 46 1.61 -0.58 -1.35
N GLY A 47 1.06 0.62 -1.18
CA GLY A 47 0.54 1.14 0.08
C GLY A 47 -0.98 1.28 0.01
N VAL A 48 -1.69 1.03 1.12
CA VAL A 48 -3.14 1.21 1.18
C VAL A 48 -3.43 2.60 1.71
N LEU A 49 -4.16 3.40 0.94
CA LEU A 49 -4.57 4.75 1.34
C LEU A 49 -5.89 4.76 2.10
N GLU A 50 -6.84 3.90 1.71
CA GLU A 50 -8.20 3.98 2.22
C GLU A 50 -8.93 2.62 2.20
N TYR A 51 -9.81 2.41 3.17
CA TYR A 51 -10.81 1.34 3.19
C TYR A 51 -12.21 1.93 3.36
N ARG A 52 -13.17 1.50 2.54
CA ARG A 52 -14.60 1.81 2.70
C ARG A 52 -15.44 0.52 2.72
N PRO A 53 -16.15 0.21 3.82
CA PRO A 53 -17.12 -0.88 3.83
C PRO A 53 -18.20 -0.67 2.77
N HIS A 54 -18.56 -1.70 2.01
CA HIS A 54 -19.60 -1.62 0.99
C HIS A 54 -20.35 -2.94 0.84
N ALA A 55 -21.59 -2.98 1.34
CA ALA A 55 -22.50 -4.12 1.27
C ALA A 55 -21.83 -5.47 1.65
N ASP A 56 -21.54 -6.30 0.65
CA ASP A 56 -20.95 -7.64 0.77
C ASP A 56 -19.42 -7.66 0.72
N GLY A 57 -18.78 -6.50 0.84
CA GLY A 57 -17.33 -6.38 0.75
C GLY A 57 -16.76 -5.05 1.21
N THR A 58 -15.59 -4.72 0.69
CA THR A 58 -14.83 -3.52 1.05
C THR A 58 -14.13 -2.95 -0.17
N LEU A 59 -14.32 -1.65 -0.39
CA LEU A 59 -13.53 -0.86 -1.33
C LEU A 59 -12.20 -0.49 -0.69
N GLN A 60 -11.12 -0.65 -1.42
CA GLN A 60 -9.76 -0.40 -0.96
C GLN A 60 -9.00 0.43 -1.99
N ALA A 61 -8.53 1.60 -1.60
CA ALA A 61 -7.64 2.43 -2.41
C ALA A 61 -6.18 2.05 -2.15
N GLU A 62 -5.46 1.63 -3.18
CA GLU A 62 -4.05 1.26 -3.08
C GLU A 62 -3.21 2.17 -4.01
N VAL A 63 -2.12 2.75 -3.50
CA VAL A 63 -1.04 3.31 -4.33
C VAL A 63 -0.01 2.25 -4.60
N ARG A 64 0.67 2.36 -5.74
CA ARG A 64 1.81 1.51 -6.10
C ARG A 64 3.06 2.34 -6.17
N ARG A 65 4.12 1.88 -5.53
CA ARG A 65 5.44 2.52 -5.54
C ARG A 65 6.42 1.66 -6.30
N TYR A 66 7.05 2.27 -7.29
CA TYR A 66 8.07 1.63 -8.11
C TYR A 66 9.39 2.34 -7.88
N VAL A 67 10.38 1.60 -7.36
CA VAL A 67 11.75 2.09 -7.25
C VAL A 67 12.44 1.85 -8.60
N ARG A 68 12.90 2.92 -9.24
CA ARG A 68 13.68 2.85 -10.48
C ARG A 68 15.13 2.44 -10.21
N LYS A 69 15.87 2.05 -11.26
CA LYS A 69 17.29 1.68 -11.16
C LYS A 69 18.18 2.81 -10.62
N ASP A 70 17.76 4.06 -10.79
CA ASP A 70 18.43 5.26 -10.28
C ASP A 70 18.04 5.63 -8.83
N GLY A 71 17.24 4.79 -8.17
CA GLY A 71 16.75 5.02 -6.80
C GLY A 71 15.53 5.93 -6.71
N THR A 72 15.05 6.52 -7.80
CA THR A 72 13.84 7.36 -7.77
C THR A 72 12.59 6.54 -7.54
N VAL A 73 11.70 7.02 -6.66
CA VAL A 73 10.40 6.39 -6.39
C VAL A 73 9.35 7.03 -7.27
N LYS A 74 8.65 6.23 -8.07
CA LYS A 74 7.45 6.65 -8.81
C LYS A 74 6.22 6.06 -8.15
N GLU A 75 5.35 6.92 -7.64
CA GLU A 75 4.03 6.54 -7.15
C GLU A 75 2.98 6.56 -8.27
N GLN A 76 2.07 5.60 -8.26
CA GLN A 76 0.91 5.53 -9.14
C GLN A 76 -0.33 5.10 -8.38
N GLY A 77 -1.45 5.81 -8.57
CA GLY A 77 -2.71 5.52 -7.92
C GLY A 77 -3.49 6.82 -7.60
N PRO A 78 -4.47 6.77 -6.70
CA PRO A 78 -4.99 5.56 -6.07
C PRO A 78 -5.67 4.64 -7.07
N TYR A 79 -5.46 3.34 -6.89
CA TYR A 79 -6.16 2.29 -7.60
C TYR A 79 -7.19 1.68 -6.67
N TRP A 80 -8.45 1.71 -7.08
CA TRP A 80 -9.52 1.12 -6.33
C TRP A 80 -9.67 -0.36 -6.62
N TYR A 81 -9.92 -1.12 -5.56
CA TYR A 81 -10.28 -2.53 -5.61
C TYR A 81 -11.50 -2.78 -4.73
N PHE A 82 -12.36 -3.70 -5.14
CA PHE A 82 -13.42 -4.23 -4.32
C PHE A 82 -13.09 -5.66 -3.90
N ARG A 83 -12.99 -5.91 -2.59
CA ARG A 83 -12.77 -7.24 -2.01
C ARG A 83 -14.07 -7.76 -1.44
N TYR A 84 -14.45 -8.98 -1.80
CA TYR A 84 -15.72 -9.59 -1.39
C TYR A 84 -15.58 -11.10 -1.24
N HIS A 85 -16.60 -11.75 -0.66
CA HIS A 85 -16.65 -13.20 -0.55
C HIS A 85 -17.73 -13.78 -1.46
N GLU A 86 -17.38 -14.83 -2.21
CA GLU A 86 -18.30 -15.55 -3.09
C GLU A 86 -17.97 -17.04 -3.03
N GLY A 87 -18.98 -17.88 -2.76
CA GLY A 87 -18.78 -19.34 -2.61
C GLY A 87 -17.75 -19.70 -1.55
N GLY A 88 -17.69 -18.94 -0.45
CA GLY A 88 -16.73 -19.14 0.65
C GLY A 88 -15.29 -18.70 0.34
N ARG A 89 -15.02 -18.12 -0.83
CA ARG A 89 -13.67 -17.66 -1.23
C ARG A 89 -13.63 -16.14 -1.32
N GLN A 90 -12.52 -15.55 -0.87
CA GLN A 90 -12.27 -14.13 -1.10
C GLN A 90 -11.95 -13.87 -2.58
N LYS A 91 -12.59 -12.86 -3.14
CA LYS A 91 -12.42 -12.36 -4.50
C LYS A 91 -11.95 -10.91 -4.44
N LYS A 92 -11.29 -10.44 -5.50
CA LYS A 92 -10.82 -9.07 -5.67
C LYS A 92 -11.16 -8.60 -7.09
N LEU A 93 -11.93 -7.53 -7.19
CA LEU A 93 -12.26 -6.84 -8.45
C LEU A 93 -11.48 -5.55 -8.52
N TYR A 94 -10.73 -5.34 -9.60
CA TYR A 94 -10.05 -4.06 -9.85
C TYR A 94 -11.05 -3.06 -10.42
N LEU A 95 -11.13 -1.85 -9.87
CA LEU A 95 -12.03 -0.78 -10.31
C LEU A 95 -11.27 0.30 -11.10
N GLY A 96 -9.96 0.41 -10.92
CA GLY A 96 -9.14 1.40 -11.62
C GLY A 96 -8.95 2.68 -10.84
N LYS A 97 -8.55 3.75 -11.53
CA LYS A 97 -8.48 5.09 -10.97
C LYS A 97 -9.85 5.74 -11.15
N THR A 98 -10.48 6.13 -10.06
CA THR A 98 -11.81 6.74 -10.06
C THR A 98 -12.00 7.53 -8.76
N ASP A 99 -12.75 8.62 -8.84
CA ASP A 99 -13.18 9.39 -7.67
C ASP A 99 -14.53 8.87 -7.11
N ASP A 100 -15.22 8.04 -7.89
CA ASP A 100 -16.48 7.37 -7.54
C ASP A 100 -16.31 5.83 -7.66
N PRO A 101 -15.70 5.19 -6.65
CA PRO A 101 -15.49 3.74 -6.66
C PRO A 101 -16.78 2.93 -6.46
N GLU A 102 -17.76 3.47 -5.74
CA GLU A 102 -19.07 2.86 -5.56
C GLU A 102 -19.84 2.78 -6.89
N GLY A 103 -19.89 3.87 -7.66
CA GLY A 103 -20.55 3.88 -8.97
C GLY A 103 -19.82 3.01 -10.01
N GLU A 104 -18.49 2.95 -9.98
CA GLU A 104 -17.72 2.05 -10.83
C GLU A 104 -17.97 0.57 -10.49
N LEU A 105 -18.07 0.24 -9.19
CA LEU A 105 -18.45 -1.10 -8.77
C LEU A 105 -19.86 -1.48 -9.28
N ALA A 106 -20.83 -0.56 -9.17
CA ALA A 106 -22.17 -0.78 -9.67
C ALA A 106 -22.19 -1.03 -11.20
N ARG A 107 -21.48 -0.21 -11.97
CA ARG A 107 -21.33 -0.38 -13.44
C ARG A 107 -20.76 -1.75 -13.78
N ARG A 108 -19.65 -2.16 -13.14
CA ARG A 108 -19.01 -3.45 -13.41
C ARG A 108 -19.90 -4.64 -13.09
N ARG A 109 -20.66 -4.57 -11.97
CA ARG A 109 -21.63 -5.61 -11.58
C ARG A 109 -22.76 -5.73 -12.60
N ALA A 110 -23.28 -4.61 -13.10
CA ALA A 110 -24.30 -4.60 -14.14
C ALA A 110 -23.79 -5.20 -15.46
N THR A 111 -22.56 -4.87 -15.88
CA THR A 111 -21.95 -5.44 -17.09
C THR A 111 -21.68 -6.95 -16.97
N SER A 112 -21.24 -7.44 -15.80
CA SER A 112 -21.05 -8.89 -15.58
C SER A 112 -22.35 -9.67 -15.60
N SER A 113 -23.47 -9.07 -15.18
CA SER A 113 -24.79 -9.70 -15.20
C SER A 113 -25.40 -9.78 -16.61
N GLY A 114 -24.99 -8.93 -17.54
CA GLY A 114 -25.49 -8.88 -18.92
C GLY A 114 -24.74 -9.75 -19.93
N LYS A 115 -23.68 -10.46 -19.51
CA LYS A 115 -22.85 -11.32 -20.38
C LYS A 115 -23.26 -12.79 -20.38
N ALA A 116 -24.36 -13.12 -19.70
CA ALA A 116 -25.00 -14.43 -19.71
C ALA A 116 -26.25 -14.37 -20.61
N THR A 117 -26.04 -14.39 -21.92
CA THR A 117 -27.04 -14.70 -22.97
C THR A 117 -26.34 -15.43 -24.10
#